data_AF-A0A2E7R6S3-F1
#
_entry.id   AF-A0A2E7R6S3-F1
#
_cell.length_a   1.000
_cell.length_b   1.000
_cell.length_c   1.000
_cell.angle_alpha   90.00
_cell.angle_beta   90.00
_cell.angle_gamma   90.00
#
_symmetry.space_group_name_H-M   'P 1'
#
loop_
_entity.id
_entity.type
_entity.pdbx_description
1 polymer ?
#
loop_
_entity_poly.entity_id
_entity_poly.type
_entity_poly.pdbx_seq_one_letter_code
_entity_poly.pdbx_strand_id
1 'polypeptide(L)'
;MKDKNLPDDNNSKSLEELTEEVSRIIGELEKQADIKNSLDDYQKLIKLNNIIEKKFQRKSKNINQNIKEKIENITKKKNVK
;
A
#
# COMPACT_ATOMS: atom_id res chain seq x y z
N MET A 1 -6.28 -18.83 5.55
CA MET A 1 -6.59 -18.16 6.84
C MET A 1 -7.53 -17.01 6.55
N LYS A 2 -8.56 -16.79 7.38
CA LYS A 2 -9.52 -15.70 7.18
C LYS A 2 -8.84 -14.40 7.57
N ASP A 3 -8.32 -13.66 6.59
CA ASP A 3 -7.90 -12.27 6.78
C ASP A 3 -9.12 -11.48 7.25
N LYS A 4 -9.16 -11.24 8.56
CA LYS A 4 -10.10 -10.30 9.17
C LYS A 4 -9.84 -8.95 8.50
N ASN A 5 -10.78 -8.53 7.67
CA ASN A 5 -10.88 -7.16 7.20
C ASN A 5 -11.15 -6.28 8.42
N LEU A 6 -10.09 -5.90 9.12
CA LEU A 6 -10.14 -4.73 10.00
C LEU A 6 -10.30 -3.50 9.10
N PRO A 7 -11.25 -2.60 9.40
CA PRO A 7 -11.31 -1.32 8.74
C PRO A 7 -10.09 -0.54 9.23
N ASP A 8 -9.06 -0.46 8.40
CA ASP A 8 -7.91 0.37 8.70
C ASP A 8 -8.29 1.81 8.34
N ASP A 9 -8.47 2.67 9.34
CA ASP A 9 -8.81 4.10 9.20
C ASP A 9 -7.83 4.87 8.28
N ASN A 10 -6.65 4.32 8.01
CA ASN A 10 -5.67 4.86 7.06
C ASN A 10 -5.98 4.56 5.58
N ASN A 11 -7.10 3.91 5.25
CA ASN A 11 -7.46 3.62 3.86
C ASN A 11 -7.75 4.90 3.03
N SER A 12 -7.96 6.05 3.70
CA SER A 12 -8.15 7.38 3.08
C SER A 12 -6.85 7.96 2.49
N LYS A 13 -5.71 7.77 3.16
CA LYS A 13 -4.40 8.29 2.72
C LYS A 13 -3.91 7.60 1.47
N SER A 14 -3.37 8.35 0.52
CA SER A 14 -2.69 7.90 -0.70
C SER A 14 -1.40 7.11 -0.40
N LEU A 15 -0.84 6.42 -1.41
CA LEU A 15 0.46 5.76 -1.25
C LEU A 15 1.57 6.79 -0.99
N GLU A 16 1.52 7.94 -1.66
CA GLU A 16 2.41 9.07 -1.44
C GLU A 16 2.38 9.51 0.02
N GLU A 17 1.20 9.87 0.55
CA GLU A 17 1.06 10.36 1.93
C GLU A 17 1.57 9.35 2.97
N LEU A 18 1.31 8.06 2.76
CA LEU A 18 1.81 7.00 3.64
C LEU A 18 3.34 6.87 3.55
N THR A 19 3.92 7.02 2.36
CA THR A 19 5.37 6.94 2.15
C THR A 19 6.06 8.16 2.73
N GLU A 20 5.49 9.35 2.59
CA GLU A 20 5.96 10.59 3.22
C GLU A 20 5.93 10.48 4.75
N GLU A 21 4.88 9.91 5.33
CA GLU A 21 4.80 9.67 6.77
C GLU A 21 5.90 8.70 7.24
N VAL A 22 6.16 7.63 6.48
CA VAL A 22 7.27 6.70 6.74
C VAL A 22 8.61 7.42 6.69
N SER A 23 8.88 8.21 5.64
CA SER A 23 10.12 8.98 5.51
C SER A 23 10.31 9.96 6.66
N ARG A 24 9.23 10.60 7.13
CA ARG A 24 9.30 11.51 8.28
C ARG A 24 9.68 10.77 9.56
N ILE A 25 9.06 9.61 9.83
CA ILE A 25 9.37 8.82 11.03
C ILE A 25 10.82 8.32 11.00
N ILE A 26 11.29 7.84 9.85
CA ILE A 26 12.70 7.43 9.68
C ILE A 26 13.64 8.60 9.95
N GLY A 27 13.36 9.79 9.41
CA GLY A 27 14.18 10.97 9.65
C GLY A 27 14.23 11.43 11.12
N GLU A 28 13.16 11.18 11.90
CA GLU A 28 13.18 11.42 13.35
C GLU A 28 13.97 10.34 14.10
N LEU A 29 13.82 9.07 13.69
CA LEU A 29 14.58 7.95 14.25
C LEU A 29 16.09 8.10 14.05
N GLU A 30 16.52 8.57 12.87
CA GLU A 30 17.94 8.82 12.57
C GLU A 30 18.58 9.89 13.46
N LYS A 31 17.77 10.78 14.04
CA LYS A 31 18.23 11.83 14.98
C LYS A 31 18.23 11.35 16.44
N GLN A 32 17.57 10.24 16.76
CA GLN A 32 17.50 9.71 18.12
C GLN A 32 18.63 8.72 18.39
N ALA A 33 19.40 8.99 19.45
CA ALA A 33 20.44 8.08 19.93
C ALA A 33 19.90 6.98 20.88
N ASP A 34 18.71 7.16 21.46
CA ASP A 34 18.11 6.24 22.43
C ASP A 34 17.06 5.34 21.79
N ILE A 35 17.44 4.07 21.61
CA ILE A 35 16.63 3.02 20.99
C ILE A 35 15.39 2.68 21.84
N LYS A 36 15.40 2.90 23.16
CA LYS A 36 14.23 2.60 24.01
C LYS A 36 13.09 3.57 23.77
N ASN A 37 13.41 4.83 23.47
CA ASN A 37 12.39 5.87 23.23
C ASN A 37 11.77 5.78 21.84
N SER A 38 12.37 5.01 20.93
CA SER A 38 11.93 4.84 19.54
C SER A 38 11.14 3.55 19.28
N LEU A 39 10.89 2.72 20.30
CA LEU A 39 10.16 1.45 20.11
C LEU A 39 8.77 1.66 19.48
N ASP A 40 8.04 2.70 19.90
CA ASP A 40 6.72 3.02 19.34
C ASP A 40 6.82 3.42 17.86
N ASP A 41 7.83 4.22 17.50
CA ASP A 41 8.08 4.63 16.12
C ASP A 41 8.40 3.44 15.21
N TYR A 42 9.20 2.48 15.68
CA TYR A 42 9.44 1.23 14.93
C TYR A 42 8.16 0.40 14.77
N GLN A 43 7.33 0.28 15.82
CA GLN A 43 6.04 -0.40 15.71
C GLN A 43 5.10 0.31 14.72
N LYS A 44 5.13 1.64 14.71
CA LYS A 44 4.37 2.47 13.77
C LYS A 44 4.84 2.25 12.34
N LEU A 45 6.15 2.18 12.10
CA LEU A 45 6.73 1.87 10.78
C LEU A 45 6.27 0.50 10.26
N ILE A 46 6.27 -0.53 11.11
CA ILE A 46 5.80 -1.87 10.72
C ILE A 46 4.32 -1.83 10.27
N LYS A 47 3.47 -1.12 11.03
CA LYS A 47 2.04 -0.95 10.69
C LYS A 47 1.88 -0.22 9.35
N LEU A 48 2.58 0.91 9.17
CA LEU A 48 2.54 1.69 7.93
C LEU A 48 3.02 0.88 6.73
N ASN A 49 4.12 0.12 6.87
CA ASN A 49 4.65 -0.72 5.80
C ASN A 49 3.64 -1.79 5.36
N ASN A 50 2.95 -2.45 6.31
CA ASN A 50 1.90 -3.42 6.01
C ASN A 50 0.72 -2.79 5.26
N ILE A 51 0.36 -1.54 5.60
CA ILE A 51 -0.72 -0.81 4.90
C ILE A 51 -0.28 -0.48 3.47
N ILE A 52 0.93 0.05 3.29
CA ILE A 52 1.54 0.38 1.99
C ILE A 52 1.57 -0.86 1.11
N GLU A 53 2.07 -1.99 1.62
CA GLU A 53 2.14 -3.26 0.90
C GLU A 53 0.76 -3.69 0.40
N LYS A 54 -0.24 -3.75 1.31
CA LYS A 54 -1.60 -4.15 0.95
C LYS A 54 -2.20 -3.20 -0.10
N LYS A 55 -1.95 -1.89 0.01
CA LYS A 55 -2.47 -0.91 -0.93
C LYS A 55 -1.83 -1.03 -2.30
N PHE A 56 -0.51 -1.23 -2.35
CA PHE A 56 0.22 -1.50 -3.58
C PHE A 56 -0.28 -2.77 -4.27
N GLN A 57 -0.40 -3.88 -3.53
CA GLN A 57 -0.93 -5.14 -4.05
C GLN A 57 -2.34 -5.00 -4.64
N ARG A 58 -3.25 -4.28 -3.94
CA ARG A 58 -4.60 -4.00 -4.43
C ARG A 58 -4.59 -3.21 -5.74
N LYS A 59 -3.80 -2.12 -5.81
CA LYS A 59 -3.67 -1.32 -7.04
C LYS A 59 -3.11 -2.14 -8.20
N SER A 60 -2.06 -2.92 -7.95
CA SER A 60 -1.45 -3.79 -8.96
C SER A 60 -2.44 -4.83 -9.52
N LYS A 61 -3.21 -5.49 -8.64
CA LYS A 61 -4.28 -6.42 -9.04
C LYS A 61 -5.35 -5.74 -9.90
N ASN A 62 -5.79 -4.55 -9.52
CA ASN A 62 -6.78 -3.78 -10.27
C ASN A 62 -6.28 -3.39 -11.66
N ILE A 63 -5.02 -2.93 -11.77
CA ILE A 63 -4.39 -2.60 -13.05
C ILE A 63 -4.35 -3.84 -13.96
N ASN A 64 -3.89 -4.98 -13.43
CA ASN A 64 -3.81 -6.22 -14.19
C ASN A 64 -5.19 -6.65 -14.73
N GLN A 65 -6.22 -6.59 -13.88
CA GLN A 65 -7.59 -6.91 -14.26
C GLN A 65 -8.11 -5.97 -15.36
N ASN A 66 -7.93 -4.65 -15.20
CA ASN A 66 -8.34 -3.66 -16.19
C ASN A 66 -7.65 -3.87 -17.55
N ILE A 67 -6.36 -4.21 -17.55
CA ILE A 67 -5.61 -4.48 -18.79
C ILE A 67 -6.15 -5.74 -19.46
N LYS A 68 -6.37 -6.82 -18.69
CA LYS A 68 -6.95 -8.06 -19.20
C LYS A 68 -8.31 -7.82 -19.86
N GLU A 69 -9.19 -7.08 -19.20
CA GLU A 69 -10.51 -6.72 -19.74
C GLU A 69 -10.40 -5.88 -21.02
N LYS A 70 -9.49 -4.91 -21.07
CA LYS A 70 -9.24 -4.12 -22.29
C LYS A 70 -8.79 -4.99 -23.45
N ILE A 71 -7.87 -5.93 -23.21
CA ILE A 71 -7.38 -6.87 -24.23
C ILE A 71 -8.53 -7.76 -24.72
N GLU A 72 -9.31 -8.35 -23.81
CA GLU A 72 -10.46 -9.18 -24.16
C GLU A 72 -11.49 -8.42 -25.01
N ASN A 73 -11.77 -7.15 -24.66
CA ASN A 73 -12.69 -6.31 -25.41
C ASN A 73 -12.17 -6.00 -26.82
N ILE A 74 -10.87 -5.77 -27.00
CA ILE A 74 -10.26 -5.56 -28.31
C ILE A 74 -10.33 -6.84 -29.16
N THR A 75 -10.01 -7.99 -28.57
CA THR A 75 -10.06 -9.29 -29.26
C THR A 75 -11.48 -9.65 -29.69
N LYS A 76 -12.48 -9.46 -28.81
CA LYS A 76 -13.89 -9.65 -29.16
C LYS A 76 -14.32 -8.78 -30.33
N LYS A 77 -13.98 -7.48 -30.34
CA LYS A 77 -14.29 -6.56 -31.45
C LYS A 77 -13.67 -6.98 -32.79
N LYS A 78 -12.46 -7.57 -32.78
CA LYS A 78 -11.82 -8.08 -34.00
C LYS A 78 -12.48 -9.34 -34.56
N ASN A 79 -13.06 -10.18 -33.70
CA ASN A 79 -13.71 -11.43 -34.09
C ASN A 79 -15.18 -11.27 -34.52
N VAL A 80 -15.74 -10.06 -34.50
CA VAL A 80 -17.12 -9.75 -34.97
C VAL A 80 -17.11 -9.38 -36.47
N LYS A 81 -16.23 -10.00 -37.26
CA LYS A 81 -16.18 -9.88 -38.72
C LYS A 81 -16.40 -11.22 -39.38
#